data_AF-A0A3D0GNV5-F1
#
_entry.id   AF-A0A3D0GNV5-F1
#
_cell.length_a   1.000
_cell.length_b   1.000
_cell.length_c   1.000
_cell.angle_alpha   90.00
_cell.angle_beta   90.00
_cell.angle_gamma   90.00
#
_symmetry.space_group_name_H-M   'P 1'
#
loop_
_entity.id
_entity.type
_entity.pdbx_description
1 polymer ?
#
loop_
_entity_poly.entity_id
_entity_poly.type
_entity_poly.pdbx_seq_one_letter_code
_entity_poly.pdbx_strand_id
1 'polypeptide(L)' 'MIWWFLLGLAVIALSWRYQWWRQSVGYEHPRILMYHMVSDHRPGAKFNKLRVPQAEFERQIEYLATHGWRFAHVSEL' A
#
# COMPACT_ATOMS: atom_id res chain seq x y z
N MET A 1 1.87 -39.24 10.41
CA MET A 1 1.26 -38.93 9.10
C MET A 1 0.35 -37.71 9.16
N ILE A 2 -0.62 -37.64 10.09
CA ILE A 2 -1.52 -36.49 10.21
C ILE A 2 -0.83 -35.14 10.49
N TRP A 3 0.21 -35.13 11.34
CA TRP A 3 0.98 -33.91 11.63
C TRP A 3 1.71 -33.34 10.42
N TRP A 4 2.26 -34.21 9.57
CA TRP A 4 2.90 -33.80 8.31
C TRP A 4 1.89 -33.22 7.33
N PHE A 5 0.68 -33.79 7.29
CA PHE A 5 -0.40 -33.26 6.48
C PHE A 5 -0.84 -31.88 6.95
N LEU A 6 -1.04 -31.69 8.26
CA LEU A 6 -1.38 -30.40 8.85
C LEU A 6 -0.28 -29.35 8.63
N LEU A 7 1.00 -29.75 8.75
CA LEU A 7 2.13 -28.87 8.47
C LEU A 7 2.14 -28.46 6.98
N GLY A 8 1.91 -29.41 6.07
CA GLY A 8 1.82 -29.12 4.64
C GLY A 8 0.70 -28.12 4.32
N LEU A 9 -0.48 -28.30 4.92
CA LEU A 9 -1.58 -27.34 4.79
C LEU A 9 -1.24 -25.97 5.34
N ALA A 10 -0.57 -25.90 6.49
CA ALA A 10 -0.13 -24.63 7.08
C ALA A 10 0.86 -23.91 6.15
N VAL A 11 1.83 -24.61 5.57
CA VAL A 11 2.80 -24.03 4.63
C VAL A 11 2.10 -23.53 3.36
N ILE A 12 1.17 -24.29 2.80
CA ILE A 12 0.38 -23.85 1.63
C ILE A 12 -0.44 -22.60 1.98
N ALA A 13 -1.10 -22.58 3.14
CA ALA A 13 -1.87 -21.42 3.58
C ALA A 13 -1.00 -20.18 3.77
N LEU A 14 0.21 -20.33 4.33
CA LEU A 14 1.17 -19.23 4.47
C LEU A 14 1.69 -18.76 3.10
N SER A 15 2.08 -19.68 2.22
CA SER A 15 2.52 -19.36 0.86
C SER A 15 1.45 -18.60 0.09
N TRP A 16 0.17 -18.98 0.24
CA TRP A 16 -0.96 -18.25 -0.35
C TRP A 16 -1.18 -16.87 0.30
N ARG A 17 -1.12 -16.78 1.64
CA ARG A 17 -1.38 -15.53 2.38
C ARG A 17 -0.36 -14.44 2.08
N TYR A 18 0.90 -14.82 1.90
CA TYR A 18 2.00 -13.87 1.70
C TYR A 18 2.46 -13.78 0.25
N GLN A 19 2.09 -14.74 -0.60
CA GLN A 19 2.37 -14.75 -2.04
C GLN A 19 3.84 -14.40 -2.35
N TRP A 20 4.80 -14.95 -1.59
CA TRP A 20 6.23 -14.64 -1.78
C TRP A 20 6.76 -15.02 -3.17
N TRP A 21 6.03 -15.85 -3.91
CA TRP A 21 6.32 -16.29 -5.27
C TRP A 21 5.78 -15.33 -6.33
N ARG A 22 4.94 -14.36 -5.95
CA ARG A 22 4.40 -13.36 -6.86
C ARG A 22 5.48 -12.34 -7.19
N GLN A 23 5.71 -12.13 -8.48
CA GLN A 23 6.66 -11.13 -8.95
C GLN A 23 6.27 -9.73 -8.47
N SER A 24 7.24 -8.97 -7.98
CA SER A 24 7.07 -7.55 -7.71
C SER A 24 6.95 -6.78 -9.02
N VAL A 25 6.15 -5.73 -9.02
CA VAL A 25 6.05 -4.81 -10.16
C VAL A 25 7.22 -3.83 -10.07
N GLY A 26 8.02 -3.71 -11.12
CA GLY A 26 9.14 -2.78 -11.14
C GLY A 26 8.70 -1.31 -11.19
N TYR A 27 9.67 -0.40 -11.13
CA TYR A 27 9.44 1.05 -11.08
C TYR A 27 9.21 1.68 -12.45
N GLU A 28 9.42 0.92 -13.53
CA GLU A 28 9.04 1.25 -14.90
C GLU A 28 7.53 1.42 -15.08
N HIS A 29 6.73 0.87 -14.16
CA HIS A 29 5.29 1.03 -14.14
C HIS A 29 4.84 2.13 -13.16
N PRO A 30 3.88 2.99 -13.54
CA PRO A 30 3.42 4.09 -12.70
C PRO A 30 2.80 3.58 -11.39
N ARG A 31 2.95 4.38 -10.32
CA ARG A 31 2.32 4.13 -9.02
C ARG A 31 1.12 5.05 -8.85
N ILE A 32 -0.06 4.47 -8.73
CA ILE A 32 -1.30 5.21 -8.49
C ILE A 32 -1.57 5.21 -6.99
N LEU A 33 -1.32 6.36 -6.34
CA LEU A 33 -1.59 6.56 -4.92
C LEU A 33 -3.03 7.01 -4.73
N MET A 34 -3.79 6.31 -3.88
CA MET A 34 -5.20 6.60 -3.64
C MET A 34 -5.40 7.29 -2.29
N TYR A 35 -5.61 8.60 -2.32
CA TYR A 35 -6.02 9.39 -1.16
C TYR A 35 -7.55 9.53 -1.12
N HIS A 36 -8.12 9.46 0.08
CA HIS A 36 -9.55 9.66 0.26
C HIS A 36 -9.85 11.05 0.84
N MET A 37 -9.19 11.41 1.93
CA MET A 37 -9.40 12.69 2.60
C MET A 37 -8.06 13.21 3.13
N VAL A 38 -7.71 14.46 2.80
CA VAL A 38 -6.60 15.20 3.42
C VAL A 38 -7.21 16.17 4.43
N SER A 39 -7.19 15.78 5.70
CA SER A 39 -7.80 16.50 6.82
C SER A 39 -7.44 15.83 8.13
N ASP A 40 -7.50 16.56 9.23
CA ASP A 40 -7.31 15.97 10.55
C ASP A 40 -8.37 14.93 10.92
N HIS A 41 -7.98 14.02 11.82
CA HIS A 41 -8.88 13.06 12.42
C HIS A 41 -9.97 13.76 13.23
N ARG A 42 -11.18 13.20 13.22
CA ARG A 42 -12.32 13.72 13.96
C ARG A 42 -12.76 12.75 15.05
N PRO A 43 -13.03 13.19 16.28
CA PRO A 43 -13.54 12.31 17.33
C PRO A 43 -14.82 11.58 16.88
N GLY A 44 -14.90 10.27 17.13
CA GLY A 44 -16.07 9.45 16.78
C GLY A 44 -16.30 9.18 15.28
N ALA A 45 -15.46 9.70 14.38
CA ALA A 45 -15.64 9.46 12.95
C ALA A 45 -15.25 8.03 12.56
N LYS A 46 -16.21 7.31 11.95
CA LYS A 46 -16.07 5.93 11.46
C LYS A 46 -14.87 5.72 10.51
N PHE A 47 -14.51 6.74 9.74
CA PHE A 47 -13.52 6.66 8.66
C PHE A 47 -12.23 7.45 8.93
N ASN A 48 -11.83 7.61 10.21
CA ASN A 48 -10.55 8.25 10.52
C ASN A 48 -9.36 7.56 9.84
N LYS A 49 -9.41 6.24 9.64
CA LYS A 49 -8.35 5.51 8.91
C LYS A 49 -8.16 5.94 7.45
N LEU A 50 -9.11 6.66 6.87
CA LEU A 50 -9.05 7.17 5.50
C LEU A 50 -8.67 8.66 5.44
N ARG A 51 -8.48 9.30 6.59
CA ARG A 51 -8.05 10.69 6.70
C ARG A 51 -6.54 10.72 6.88
N VAL A 52 -5.88 11.51 6.06
CA VAL A 52 -4.46 11.82 6.19
C VAL A 52 -4.36 13.26 6.71
N PRO A 53 -3.78 13.50 7.90
CA PRO A 53 -3.52 14.85 8.38
C PRO A 53 -2.68 15.64 7.37
N GLN A 54 -2.91 16.95 7.28
CA GLN A 54 -2.26 17.79 6.26
C GLN A 54 -0.73 17.72 6.33
N ALA A 55 -0.14 17.84 7.52
CA ALA A 55 1.31 17.78 7.71
C ALA A 55 1.92 16.44 7.23
N GLU A 56 1.19 15.34 7.39
CA GLU A 56 1.64 14.03 6.92
C GLU A 56 1.50 13.89 5.41
N PHE A 57 0.45 14.46 4.82
CA PHE A 57 0.31 14.54 3.37
C PHE A 57 1.45 15.37 2.75
N GLU A 58 1.76 16.55 3.29
CA GLU A 58 2.86 17.40 2.84
C GLU A 58 4.21 16.67 2.89
N ARG A 59 4.49 15.98 4.00
CA ARG A 59 5.70 15.15 4.15
C ARG A 59 5.80 14.05 3.09
N GLN A 60 4.67 13.42 2.73
CA GLN A 60 4.63 12.39 1.69
C GLN A 60 4.91 12.97 0.31
N ILE A 61 4.33 14.13 -0.01
CA ILE A 61 4.58 14.82 -1.29
C ILE A 61 6.03 15.30 -1.38
N GLU A 62 6.57 15.87 -0.30
CA GLU A 62 7.97 16.29 -0.22
C GLU A 62 8.94 15.12 -0.44
N TYR A 63 8.67 13.97 0.18
CA TYR A 63 9.45 12.75 -0.06
C TYR A 63 9.46 12.39 -1.56
N LEU A 64 8.30 12.35 -2.20
CA LEU A 64 8.21 12.02 -3.62
C LEU A 64 8.98 13.03 -4.49
N ALA A 65 8.79 14.33 -4.22
CA ALA A 65 9.45 15.41 -4.95
C ALA A 65 10.99 15.36 -4.82
N THR A 66 11.51 14.98 -3.65
CA THR A 66 12.95 14.95 -3.37
C THR A 66 13.64 13.65 -3.81
N HIS A 67 12.87 12.57 -4.02
CA HIS A 67 13.41 11.24 -4.35
C HIS A 67 13.22 10.85 -5.82
N GLY A 68 13.14 11.84 -6.71
CA GLY A 68 13.15 11.62 -8.16
C GLY A 68 11.85 11.05 -8.74
N TRP A 69 10.73 11.17 -8.02
CA TRP A 69 9.43 10.78 -8.56
C TRP A 69 8.89 11.85 -9.51
N ARG A 70 8.26 11.39 -10.60
CA ARG A 70 7.54 12.25 -11.54
C ARG A 70 6.05 12.20 -11.24
N PHE A 71 5.44 13.36 -11.01
CA PHE A 71 3.98 13.50 -10.99
C PHE A 71 3.46 13.54 -12.43
N ALA A 72 2.41 12.79 -12.71
CA ALA A 72 1.85 12.65 -14.05
C ALA A 72 0.32 12.72 -13.99
N HIS A 73 -0.28 13.30 -15.02
CA HIS A 73 -1.71 13.16 -15.29
C HIS A 73 -2.00 11.78 -15.89
N VAL A 74 -3.25 11.32 -15.78
CA VAL A 74 -3.70 10.04 -16.35
C VAL A 74 -3.47 9.97 -17.87
N SER A 75 -3.53 11.10 -18.57
CA SER A 75 -3.24 11.19 -20.01
C SER A 75 -1.78 10.94 -20.40
N GLU A 76 -0.87 10.89 -19.42
CA GLU A 76 0.57 10.66 -19.61
C GLU A 76 1.01 9.25 -19.18
N LEU A 77 0.05 8.39 -18.81
CA LEU A 77 0.27 6.99 -18.41
C LEU A 77 0.03 6.05 -19.60
#